data_AF-A0A521ZZL4-F1
#
_entry.id   AF-A0A521ZZL4-F1
#
_cell.length_a   1.000
_cell.length_b   1.000
_cell.length_c   1.000
_cell.angle_alpha   90.00
_cell.angle_beta   90.00
_cell.angle_gamma   90.00
#
_symmetry.space_group_name_H-M   'P 1'
#
loop_
_entity.id
_entity.type
_entity.pdbx_description
1 polymer ?
#
loop_
_entity_poly.entity_id
_entity_poly.type
_entity_poly.pdbx_seq_one_letter_code
_entity_poly.pdbx_strand_id
1 'polypeptide(L)'
;MDPSQLVKAWKAATLGAETGMVLQHGDIEGVEFRWDGGESRFMFADLDASCWAAALDRLYGLDTITGIATLFRLLALIELIARAEWLRPLFRLGHKDGVVLDPDVLHLAAAQKLTPSARFDAADFRRALGDRVAPIATGARTEAEDSKANAPPRRLGRP
;
A
#
# COMPACT_ATOMS: atom_id res chain seq x y z
N MET A 1 -7.03 13.96 4.79
CA MET A 1 -6.89 12.58 5.31
C MET A 1 -5.68 12.57 6.21
N ASP A 2 -5.76 11.93 7.37
CA ASP A 2 -4.59 11.78 8.24
C ASP A 2 -3.62 10.76 7.61
N PRO A 3 -2.31 11.07 7.45
CA PRO A 3 -1.32 10.14 6.90
C PRO A 3 -1.33 8.75 7.54
N SER A 4 -1.63 8.67 8.83
CA SER A 4 -1.71 7.37 9.53
C SER A 4 -2.84 6.48 9.00
N GLN A 5 -3.90 7.06 8.42
CA GLN A 5 -5.03 6.32 7.85
C GLN A 5 -4.58 5.52 6.64
N LEU A 6 -3.84 6.12 5.70
CA LEU A 6 -3.40 5.41 4.50
C LEU A 6 -2.38 4.32 4.82
N VAL A 7 -1.53 4.52 5.84
CA VAL A 7 -0.62 3.48 6.34
C VAL A 7 -1.39 2.29 6.92
N LYS A 8 -2.40 2.55 7.76
CA LYS A 8 -3.26 1.49 8.30
C LYS A 8 -4.05 0.79 7.20
N ALA A 9 -4.53 1.54 6.22
CA ALA A 9 -5.29 1.04 5.07
C ALA A 9 -4.44 0.09 4.22
N TRP A 10 -3.20 0.49 3.89
CA TRP A 10 -2.23 -0.34 3.17
C TRP A 10 -1.97 -1.65 3.92
N LYS A 11 -1.64 -1.57 5.21
CA LYS A 11 -1.39 -2.77 6.04
C LYS A 11 -2.59 -3.70 6.11
N ALA A 12 -3.80 -3.15 6.27
CA ALA A 12 -5.02 -3.95 6.34
C ALA A 12 -5.30 -4.66 5.00
N ALA A 13 -5.13 -3.95 3.87
CA ALA A 13 -5.30 -4.52 2.55
C ALA A 13 -4.28 -5.63 2.26
N THR A 14 -2.99 -5.39 2.54
CA THR A 14 -1.93 -6.40 2.37
C THR A 14 -2.20 -7.64 3.22
N LEU A 15 -2.52 -7.45 4.51
CA LEU A 15 -2.83 -8.57 5.41
C LEU A 15 -4.08 -9.36 4.95
N GLY A 16 -5.12 -8.65 4.50
CA GLY A 16 -6.35 -9.28 3.99
C GLY A 16 -6.10 -10.16 2.78
N ALA A 17 -5.28 -9.70 1.82
CA ALA A 17 -4.89 -10.52 0.68
C ALA A 17 -3.97 -11.69 1.08
N GLU A 18 -2.94 -11.46 1.90
CA GLU A 18 -2.00 -12.51 2.34
C GLU A 18 -2.66 -13.65 3.09
N THR A 19 -3.61 -13.31 3.97
CA THR A 19 -4.35 -14.31 4.75
C THR A 19 -5.46 -14.98 3.95
N GLY A 20 -5.65 -14.59 2.69
CA GLY A 20 -6.75 -15.04 1.85
C GLY A 20 -8.07 -14.86 2.58
N MET A 21 -8.27 -13.67 3.18
CA MET A 21 -9.44 -13.34 4.00
C MET A 21 -10.67 -13.94 3.33
N VAL A 22 -11.27 -14.94 3.98
CA VAL A 22 -12.41 -15.65 3.42
C VAL A 22 -13.51 -14.62 3.25
N LEU A 23 -13.81 -14.27 1.99
CA LEU A 23 -14.94 -13.41 1.67
C LEU A 23 -16.19 -14.07 2.27
N GLN A 24 -16.72 -13.45 3.31
CA GLN A 24 -17.92 -13.89 3.98
C GLN A 24 -19.12 -13.49 3.13
N HIS A 25 -20.23 -14.23 3.28
CA HIS A 25 -21.49 -13.82 2.66
C HIS A 25 -21.88 -12.43 3.20
N GLY A 26 -21.95 -11.43 2.31
CA GLY A 26 -22.17 -10.03 2.66
C GLY A 26 -20.93 -9.14 2.65
N ASP A 27 -19.73 -9.69 2.37
CA ASP A 27 -18.56 -8.85 2.07
C ASP A 27 -18.77 -8.06 0.77
N ILE A 28 -18.16 -6.87 0.71
CA ILE A 28 -18.33 -5.95 -0.41
C ILE A 28 -17.73 -6.53 -1.72
N GLU A 29 -18.60 -6.74 -2.70
CA GLU A 29 -18.19 -7.20 -4.05
C GLU A 29 -17.75 -6.03 -4.94
N GLY A 30 -18.05 -4.80 -4.54
CA GLY A 30 -17.76 -3.59 -5.29
C GLY A 30 -18.38 -2.32 -4.72
N VAL A 31 -18.14 -1.19 -5.39
CA VAL A 31 -18.63 0.13 -4.96
C VAL A 31 -19.86 0.52 -5.79
N GLU A 32 -20.91 0.96 -5.12
CA GLU A 32 -22.13 1.45 -5.77
C GLU A 32 -22.29 2.96 -5.54
N PHE A 33 -22.47 3.69 -6.63
CA PHE A 33 -22.77 5.12 -6.64
C PHE A 33 -24.22 5.32 -7.06
N ARG A 34 -24.99 6.04 -6.24
CA ARG A 34 -26.39 6.39 -6.54
C ARG A 34 -26.53 7.91 -6.62
N TRP A 35 -27.34 8.38 -7.57
CA TRP A 35 -27.69 9.78 -7.74
C TRP A 35 -29.12 9.90 -8.28
N ASP A 36 -29.68 11.11 -8.30
CA ASP A 36 -31.02 11.33 -8.85
C ASP A 36 -31.08 10.94 -10.34
N GLY A 37 -31.80 9.86 -10.63
CA GLY A 37 -31.99 9.33 -11.98
C GLY A 37 -31.02 8.23 -12.40
N GLY A 38 -30.17 7.70 -11.52
CA GLY A 38 -29.32 6.57 -11.88
C GLY A 38 -28.49 5.93 -10.77
N GLU A 39 -27.96 4.76 -11.09
CA GLU A 39 -26.98 4.03 -10.29
C GLU A 39 -25.83 3.55 -11.18
N SER A 40 -24.65 3.42 -10.60
CA SER A 40 -23.47 2.84 -11.23
C SER A 40 -22.76 1.95 -10.23
N ARG A 41 -22.48 0.70 -10.62
CA ARG A 41 -21.81 -0.28 -9.78
C ARG A 41 -20.49 -0.70 -10.41
N PHE A 42 -19.42 -0.59 -9.63
CA PHE A 42 -18.07 -1.04 -10.00
C PHE A 42 -17.77 -2.31 -9.22
N MET A 43 -17.58 -3.43 -9.91
CA MET A 43 -17.28 -4.72 -9.29
C MET A 43 -15.78 -4.99 -9.28
N PHE A 44 -15.28 -5.59 -8.21
CA PHE A 44 -13.89 -6.05 -8.15
C PHE A 44 -13.81 -7.42 -8.83
N ALA A 45 -13.18 -7.48 -10.01
CA ALA A 45 -13.05 -8.72 -10.78
C ALA A 45 -11.92 -9.65 -10.27
N ASP A 46 -11.05 -9.11 -9.42
CA ASP A 46 -9.87 -9.77 -8.89
C ASP A 46 -10.08 -10.12 -7.40
N LEU A 47 -9.63 -11.31 -7.00
CA LEU A 47 -9.82 -11.81 -5.64
C LEU A 47 -9.03 -10.96 -4.63
N ASP A 48 -7.79 -10.56 -4.96
CA ASP A 48 -6.99 -9.73 -4.08
C ASP A 48 -7.61 -8.34 -3.94
N ALA A 49 -8.13 -7.77 -5.03
CA ALA A 49 -8.89 -6.51 -4.99
C ALA A 49 -10.15 -6.60 -4.13
N SER A 50 -10.85 -7.73 -4.16
CA SER A 50 -12.02 -7.98 -3.30
C SER A 50 -11.62 -8.10 -1.83
N CYS A 51 -10.56 -8.84 -1.51
CA CYS A 51 -10.00 -8.94 -0.16
C CYS A 51 -9.55 -7.58 0.37
N TRP A 52 -8.95 -6.74 -0.47
CA TRP A 52 -8.58 -5.37 -0.10
C TRP A 52 -9.79 -4.51 0.20
N ALA A 53 -10.81 -4.54 -0.66
CA ALA A 53 -12.03 -3.76 -0.45
C ALA A 53 -12.75 -4.19 0.83
N ALA A 54 -12.87 -5.49 1.10
CA ALA A 54 -13.45 -6.01 2.34
C ALA A 54 -12.66 -5.60 3.58
N ALA A 55 -11.32 -5.63 3.53
CA ALA A 55 -10.48 -5.16 4.64
C ALA A 55 -10.65 -3.66 4.91
N LEU A 56 -10.78 -2.85 3.85
CA LEU A 56 -11.01 -1.41 3.94
C LEU A 56 -12.41 -1.07 4.44
N ASP A 57 -13.43 -1.81 3.99
CA ASP A 57 -14.80 -1.66 4.45
C ASP A 57 -14.93 -1.91 5.95
N ARG A 58 -14.31 -3.00 6.45
CA ARG A 58 -14.27 -3.29 7.89
C ARG A 58 -13.58 -2.22 8.72
N LEU A 59 -12.60 -1.51 8.14
CA LEU A 59 -11.81 -0.51 8.87
C LEU A 59 -12.39 0.91 8.79
N TYR A 60 -12.98 1.27 7.65
CA TYR A 60 -13.38 2.65 7.36
C TYR A 60 -14.82 2.82 6.87
N GLY A 61 -15.53 1.74 6.51
CA GLY A 61 -16.84 1.76 5.88
C GLY A 61 -16.79 2.37 4.47
N LEU A 62 -16.97 1.55 3.43
CA LEU A 62 -17.01 2.00 2.04
C LEU A 62 -18.36 2.64 1.66
N ASP A 63 -19.31 2.68 2.59
CA ASP A 63 -20.50 3.53 2.55
C ASP A 63 -20.20 4.99 2.99
N THR A 64 -19.01 5.27 3.52
CA THR A 64 -18.60 6.61 3.93
C THR A 64 -17.73 7.31 2.89
N ILE A 65 -17.83 8.65 2.82
CA ILE A 65 -16.92 9.47 1.99
C ILE A 65 -15.46 9.20 2.35
N THR A 66 -15.17 8.98 3.63
CA THR A 66 -13.79 8.72 4.11
C THR A 66 -13.28 7.38 3.61
N GLY A 67 -14.08 6.32 3.70
CA GLY A 67 -13.72 4.99 3.18
C GLY A 67 -13.53 5.01 1.67
N ILE A 68 -14.47 5.58 0.92
CA ILE A 68 -14.37 5.74 -0.54
C ILE A 68 -13.12 6.54 -0.92
N ALA A 69 -12.84 7.65 -0.22
CA ALA A 69 -11.65 8.46 -0.45
C ALA A 69 -10.34 7.75 -0.11
N THR A 70 -10.36 6.78 0.82
CA THR A 70 -9.23 5.93 1.19
C THR A 70 -8.97 4.87 0.13
N LEU A 71 -10.03 4.19 -0.31
CA LEU A 71 -9.97 3.20 -1.37
C LEU A 71 -9.42 3.80 -2.67
N PHE A 72 -9.98 4.93 -3.13
CA PHE A 72 -9.49 5.56 -4.36
C PHE A 72 -8.04 6.03 -4.26
N ARG A 73 -7.58 6.49 -3.10
CA ARG A 73 -6.16 6.85 -2.91
C ARG A 73 -5.24 5.64 -2.97
N LEU A 74 -5.64 4.51 -2.40
CA LEU A 74 -4.86 3.27 -2.51
C LEU A 74 -4.80 2.77 -3.96
N LEU A 75 -5.93 2.73 -4.65
CA LEU A 75 -5.97 2.34 -6.06
C LEU A 75 -5.14 3.28 -6.95
N ALA A 76 -5.23 4.59 -6.73
CA ALA A 76 -4.42 5.57 -7.43
C ALA A 76 -2.93 5.42 -7.14
N LEU A 77 -2.55 5.06 -5.92
CA LEU A 77 -1.16 4.81 -5.54
C LEU A 77 -0.61 3.56 -6.24
N ILE A 78 -1.41 2.49 -6.28
CA ILE A 78 -1.03 1.24 -6.94
C ILE A 78 -0.89 1.44 -8.45
N GLU A 79 -1.83 2.18 -9.06
CA GLU A 79 -1.73 2.61 -10.44
C GLU A 79 -0.44 3.40 -10.71
N LEU A 80 -0.11 4.36 -9.84
CA LEU A 80 1.11 5.15 -9.97
C LEU A 80 2.35 4.25 -9.88
N ILE A 81 2.42 3.37 -8.88
CA ILE A 81 3.52 2.41 -8.68
C ILE A 81 3.69 1.50 -9.91
N ALA A 82 2.59 1.06 -10.52
CA ALA A 82 2.61 0.17 -11.67
C ALA A 82 3.17 0.82 -12.94
N ARG A 83 3.00 2.15 -13.13
CA ARG A 83 3.42 2.86 -14.35
C ARG A 83 4.65 3.75 -14.20
N ALA A 84 4.99 4.15 -12.98
CA ALA A 84 6.09 5.08 -12.71
C ALA A 84 7.34 4.34 -12.26
N GLU A 85 8.18 3.94 -13.23
CA GLU A 85 9.41 3.16 -12.97
C GLU A 85 10.35 3.82 -11.94
N TRP A 86 10.37 5.15 -11.87
CA TRP A 86 11.18 5.89 -10.90
C TRP A 86 10.78 5.66 -9.43
N LEU A 87 9.60 5.11 -9.15
CA LEU A 87 9.20 4.71 -7.80
C LEU A 87 9.85 3.39 -7.37
N ARG A 88 10.45 2.62 -8.29
CA ARG A 88 11.01 1.29 -8.02
C ARG A 88 11.93 1.22 -6.79
N PRO A 89 12.81 2.21 -6.50
CA PRO A 89 13.65 2.18 -5.32
C PRO A 89 12.88 2.24 -3.98
N LEU A 90 11.63 2.70 -4.01
CA LEU A 90 10.84 3.03 -2.81
C LEU A 90 9.84 1.93 -2.44
N PHE A 91 9.90 0.79 -3.13
CA PHE A 91 9.15 -0.39 -2.75
C PHE A 91 9.93 -1.67 -3.02
N ARG A 92 9.69 -2.68 -2.21
CA ARG A 92 10.28 -4.01 -2.36
C ARG A 92 9.17 -5.03 -2.61
N LEU A 93 9.27 -5.71 -3.74
CA LEU A 93 8.46 -6.89 -4.05
C LEU A 93 9.17 -8.14 -3.52
N GLY A 94 8.41 -9.17 -3.17
CA GLY A 94 8.96 -10.49 -2.77
C GLY A 94 9.58 -10.51 -1.38
N HIS A 95 9.22 -9.57 -0.48
CA HIS A 95 9.53 -9.71 0.93
C HIS A 95 8.65 -10.81 1.54
N LYS A 96 9.12 -11.47 2.60
CA LYS A 96 8.37 -12.49 3.34
C LYS A 96 7.04 -11.99 3.93
N ASP A 97 6.91 -10.67 4.07
CA ASP A 97 5.75 -9.95 4.61
C ASP A 97 5.04 -9.13 3.51
N GLY A 98 5.14 -9.59 2.25
CA GLY A 98 4.46 -8.96 1.11
C GLY A 98 5.20 -7.76 0.50
N VAL A 99 4.42 -6.82 -0.06
CA VAL A 99 4.98 -5.60 -0.67
C VAL A 99 5.27 -4.57 0.42
N VAL A 100 6.55 -4.22 0.56
CA VAL A 100 6.97 -3.17 1.50
C VAL A 100 7.06 -1.85 0.76
N LEU A 101 6.26 -0.87 1.17
CA LEU A 101 6.29 0.51 0.65
C LEU A 101 7.02 1.43 1.64
N ASP A 102 7.78 2.39 1.13
CA ASP A 102 8.33 3.46 1.97
C ASP A 102 7.20 4.28 2.63
N PRO A 103 7.22 4.50 3.96
CA PRO A 103 6.19 5.27 4.66
C PRO A 103 5.99 6.69 4.11
N ASP A 104 7.03 7.33 3.57
CA ASP A 104 6.93 8.66 3.00
C ASP A 104 6.07 8.68 1.73
N VAL A 105 6.05 7.59 0.96
CA VAL A 105 5.17 7.44 -0.20
C VAL A 105 3.70 7.40 0.26
N LEU A 106 3.41 6.66 1.34
CA LEU A 106 2.07 6.60 1.92
C LEU A 106 1.65 7.95 2.51
N HIS A 107 2.56 8.63 3.21
CA HIS A 107 2.28 9.95 3.76
C HIS A 107 2.01 10.98 2.67
N LEU A 108 2.80 10.96 1.59
CA LEU A 108 2.59 11.87 0.46
C LEU A 108 1.27 11.58 -0.26
N ALA A 109 0.95 10.32 -0.48
CA ALA A 109 -0.33 9.91 -1.09
C ALA A 109 -1.55 10.32 -0.24
N ALA A 110 -1.44 10.34 1.09
CA ALA A 110 -2.50 10.81 1.97
C ALA A 110 -2.72 12.35 1.87
N ALA A 111 -1.64 13.10 1.62
CA ALA A 111 -1.65 14.56 1.57
C ALA A 111 -1.98 15.14 0.16
N GLN A 112 -1.58 14.43 -0.90
CA GLN A 112 -1.79 14.86 -2.28
C GLN A 112 -3.27 14.78 -2.69
N LYS A 113 -3.65 15.70 -3.59
CA LYS A 113 -4.96 15.65 -4.24
C LYS A 113 -4.92 14.66 -5.39
N LEU A 114 -6.01 13.92 -5.57
CA LEU A 114 -6.24 13.17 -6.80
C LEU A 114 -6.67 14.13 -7.91
N THR A 115 -6.31 13.80 -9.14
CA THR A 115 -6.86 14.46 -10.34
C THR A 115 -8.35 14.13 -10.49
N PRO A 116 -9.10 14.86 -11.34
CA PRO A 116 -10.51 14.52 -11.62
C PRO A 116 -10.73 13.09 -12.12
N SER A 117 -9.70 12.46 -12.70
CA SER A 117 -9.72 11.07 -13.13
C SER A 117 -9.33 10.07 -12.03
N ALA A 118 -9.33 10.50 -10.76
CA ALA A 118 -8.95 9.71 -9.59
C ALA A 118 -7.52 9.12 -9.65
N ARG A 119 -6.55 9.88 -10.20
CA ARG A 119 -5.14 9.48 -10.28
C ARG A 119 -4.24 10.44 -9.52
N PHE A 120 -3.03 10.02 -9.18
CA PHE A 120 -1.97 10.95 -8.81
C PHE A 120 -1.27 11.48 -10.07
N ASP A 121 -0.98 12.78 -10.09
CA ASP A 121 -0.09 13.36 -11.11
C ASP A 121 1.35 12.91 -10.82
N ALA A 122 1.96 12.20 -11.76
CA ALA A 122 3.27 11.59 -11.54
C ALA A 122 4.40 12.62 -11.43
N ALA A 123 4.32 13.74 -12.16
CA ALA A 123 5.35 14.77 -12.14
C ALA A 123 5.28 15.56 -10.83
N ASP A 124 4.08 15.91 -10.39
CA ASP A 124 3.87 16.59 -9.10
C ASP A 124 4.20 15.69 -7.92
N PHE A 125 3.83 14.40 -7.98
CA PHE A 125 4.18 13.43 -6.94
C PHE A 125 5.71 13.27 -6.84
N ARG A 126 6.40 13.13 -7.98
CA ARG A 126 7.87 13.06 -8.02
C ARG A 126 8.52 14.33 -7.47
N ARG A 127 8.03 15.50 -7.85
CA ARG A 127 8.53 16.80 -7.37
C ARG A 127 8.35 16.93 -5.86
N ALA A 128 7.21 16.49 -5.32
CA ALA A 128 6.93 16.55 -3.89
C ALA A 128 7.77 15.56 -3.07
N LEU A 129 8.18 14.43 -3.66
CA LEU A 129 9.09 13.49 -3.02
C LEU A 129 10.55 14.01 -2.98
N GLY A 130 10.89 14.92 -3.89
CA GLY A 130 12.20 15.58 -3.96
C GLY A 130 13.35 14.60 -4.22
N ASP A 131 14.53 14.91 -3.66
CA ASP A 131 15.77 14.14 -3.85
C ASP A 131 15.76 12.75 -3.18
N ARG A 132 14.68 12.36 -2.48
CA ARG A 132 14.53 11.04 -1.85
C ARG A 132 14.45 9.90 -2.89
N VAL A 133 14.21 10.23 -4.15
CA VAL A 133 14.27 9.29 -5.30
C VAL A 133 15.71 9.06 -5.78
N ALA A 134 16.73 9.59 -5.09
CA ALA A 134 18.12 9.24 -5.40
C ALA A 134 18.27 7.70 -5.40
N PRO A 135 18.95 7.12 -6.40
CA PRO A 135 19.03 5.69 -6.56
C PRO A 135 19.63 5.09 -5.29
N ILE A 136 18.82 4.33 -4.55
CA ILE A 136 19.33 3.48 -3.48
C ILE A 136 20.26 2.51 -4.19
N ALA A 137 21.57 2.64 -3.94
CA ALA A 137 22.53 1.64 -4.35
C ALA A 137 22.05 0.30 -3.80
N THR A 138 21.59 -0.57 -4.71
CA THR A 138 21.13 -1.91 -4.40
C THR A 138 22.25 -2.66 -3.69
N GLY A 139 22.04 -3.04 -2.43
CA GLY A 139 22.88 -3.96 -1.68
C GLY A 139 23.88 -3.29 -0.73
N ALA A 140 23.48 -3.07 0.52
CA ALA A 140 24.43 -2.91 1.64
C ALA A 140 23.77 -2.96 3.03
N ARG A 141 22.47 -2.69 3.17
CA ARG A 141 21.88 -2.42 4.50
C ARG A 141 21.28 -3.61 5.25
N THR A 142 21.34 -4.83 4.71
CA THR A 142 20.76 -6.01 5.40
C THR A 142 21.79 -7.07 5.82
N GLU A 143 23.02 -7.07 5.29
CA GLU A 143 24.03 -8.07 5.69
C GLU A 143 24.73 -7.76 7.04
N ALA A 144 24.70 -6.50 7.49
CA ALA A 144 25.38 -6.10 8.71
C ALA A 144 24.67 -6.54 10.01
N GLU A 145 23.36 -6.79 9.96
CA GLU A 145 22.59 -7.23 11.15
C GLU A 145 22.58 -8.76 11.30
N ASP A 146 22.53 -9.52 10.21
CA ASP A 146 22.58 -10.98 10.25
C ASP A 146 23.99 -11.53 10.52
N SER A 147 25.05 -10.82 10.10
CA SER A 147 26.44 -11.26 10.36
C SER A 147 26.82 -11.18 11.86
N LYS A 148 26.14 -10.32 12.65
CA LYS A 148 26.32 -10.27 14.11
C LYS A 148 25.59 -11.38 14.86
N ALA A 149 24.53 -11.94 14.28
CA ALA A 149 23.72 -12.98 14.92
C ALA A 149 24.33 -14.40 14.79
N ASN A 150 25.26 -14.62 13.84
CA ASN A 150 25.81 -15.94 13.54
C ASN A 150 27.28 -16.15 13.95
N ALA A 151 27.82 -15.33 14.88
CA ALA A 151 29.16 -15.53 15.39
C ALA A 151 29.18 -16.73 16.38
N PRO A 152 29.96 -17.80 16.14
CA PRO A 152 30.03 -18.93 17.05
C PRO A 152 30.71 -18.52 18.38
N PRO A 153 30.32 -19.11 19.53
CA PRO A 153 30.89 -18.75 20.81
C PRO A 153 32.39 -19.07 20.82
N ARG A 154 33.21 -18.06 21.13
CA ARG A 154 34.65 -18.22 21.37
C ARG A 154 34.84 -19.26 22.47
N ARG A 155 35.42 -20.42 22.11
CA ARG A 155 35.89 -21.41 23.09
C ARG A 155 37.00 -20.75 23.91
N LEU A 156 36.67 -20.40 25.16
CA LEU A 156 37.65 -20.10 26.19
C LEU A 156 38.40 -21.40 26.50
N GLY A 157 39.63 -21.51 25.98
CA GLY A 157 40.59 -22.49 26.47
C GLY A 157 40.87 -22.18 27.94
N ARG A 158 40.64 -23.16 28.82
CA ARG A 158 41.11 -23.12 30.20
C ARG A 158 42.55 -23.67 30.26
N PRO A 159 43.34 -23.20 31.24
CA PRO A 159 44.78 -23.44 31.32
C PRO A 159 45.14 -24.88 31.72
#